data_AF-A0A956FCK5-F1
#
_entry.id   AF-A0A956FCK5-F1
#
_cell.length_a   1.000
_cell.length_b   1.000
_cell.length_c   1.000
_cell.angle_alpha   90.00
_cell.angle_beta   90.00
_cell.angle_gamma   90.00
#
_symmetry.space_group_name_H-M   'P 1'
#
loop_
_entity.id
_entity.type
_entity.pdbx_description
1 polymer ?
#
loop_
_entity_poly.entity_id
_entity_poly.type
_entity_poly.pdbx_seq_one_letter_code
_entity_poly.pdbx_strand_id
1 'polypeptide(L)'
;MAAPKQTVLVSPGEFDPRRHFYERVLNAQIHPLVRFFFNLGNERIAERYCHLHPESDPHEVRRLLAYVPAYFRWGGADLFVTSSPSAVRRIVVIETNSCPSGQKSMPLISESDEMAGYRLLVEHTFLDMLRTRAMPTGDLAVLYDKNEMETSGYAATLAEITGEQVHLVPYFDGDMGRTARFTENRVLEVLSAKGEWTPIRAALRYVTQRPWNRLPPVSRTAILNPAIACLAGGRNKLMAAKAYDLLNAKLARHRLKIHVPETIWDASMREVPLWLARMGGIGVVKNPYSNAGQGVYTITSPAELESFMGSEQHYDQFIVQALIGNSSWSSMTSSSRLYHVGTVPDRKGNIYVADLRCMVVGGRAGFRPVAVYARRARDPLTPELDDARESWGMLGTNLSYKKDDGSWGTETERLMLMDGRDFNRLGIGLDDLIEGYLQTVMSMIAIDEMADQLITKAKRFRKRLFGSLNDDETLGEEIYT
;
A
#
# COMPACT_ATOMS: atom_id res chain seq x y z
N MET A 1 18.08 -11.38 24.21
CA MET A 1 17.06 -10.40 23.76
C MET A 1 17.77 -9.07 23.53
N ALA A 2 17.59 -8.44 22.37
CA ALA A 2 18.10 -7.09 22.12
C ALA A 2 17.39 -6.08 23.03
N ALA A 3 18.07 -5.01 23.43
CA ALA A 3 17.45 -3.94 24.21
C ALA A 3 16.27 -3.31 23.42
N PRO A 4 15.17 -2.94 24.10
CA PRO A 4 14.03 -2.32 23.43
C PRO A 4 14.45 -0.98 22.80
N LYS A 5 14.06 -0.76 21.53
CA LYS A 5 14.39 0.48 20.81
C LYS A 5 13.79 1.70 21.52
N GLN A 6 14.55 2.78 21.57
CA GLN A 6 14.15 4.05 22.18
C GLN A 6 13.93 5.13 21.12
N THR A 7 13.29 6.23 21.52
CA THR A 7 13.13 7.42 20.68
C THR A 7 14.51 8.04 20.40
N VAL A 8 14.74 8.40 19.14
CA VAL A 8 15.95 9.10 18.69
C VAL A 8 15.55 10.49 18.21
N LEU A 9 16.36 11.49 18.51
CA LEU A 9 16.17 12.86 18.03
C LEU A 9 17.01 13.05 16.77
N VAL A 10 16.37 13.47 15.67
CA VAL A 10 17.00 13.69 14.37
C VAL A 10 17.09 15.20 14.12
N SER A 11 18.29 15.68 13.78
CA SER A 11 18.55 17.11 13.56
C SER A 11 18.65 17.46 12.06
N PRO A 12 18.43 18.74 11.69
CA PRO A 12 18.78 19.22 10.34
C PRO A 12 20.25 18.93 10.01
N GLY A 13 20.55 18.61 8.75
CA GLY A 13 21.89 18.23 8.28
C GLY A 13 22.28 16.76 8.48
N GLU A 14 21.40 15.92 9.03
CA GLU A 14 21.68 14.50 9.29
C GLU A 14 21.25 13.55 8.16
N PHE A 15 20.68 14.05 7.06
CA PHE A 15 20.27 13.20 5.94
C PHE A 15 21.49 12.61 5.22
N ASP A 16 21.61 11.28 5.19
CA ASP A 16 22.64 10.56 4.43
C ASP A 16 21.95 9.51 3.55
N PRO A 17 22.00 9.63 2.20
CA PRO A 17 21.39 8.68 1.29
C PRO A 17 21.73 7.21 1.58
N ARG A 18 22.96 6.92 2.05
CA ARG A 18 23.42 5.56 2.35
C ARG A 18 22.71 4.90 3.51
N ARG A 19 22.04 5.69 4.37
CA ARG A 19 21.24 5.19 5.50
C ARG A 19 19.79 4.89 5.10
N HIS A 20 19.33 5.45 3.98
CA HIS A 20 17.90 5.50 3.65
C HIS A 20 17.56 4.77 2.35
N PHE A 21 18.51 4.57 1.44
CA PHE A 21 18.32 3.82 0.20
C PHE A 21 19.08 2.49 0.22
N TYR A 22 18.61 1.52 -0.57
CA TYR A 22 19.43 0.35 -0.87
C TYR A 22 20.66 0.76 -1.68
N GLU A 23 21.81 0.13 -1.42
CA GLU A 23 23.05 0.37 -2.16
C GLU A 23 22.85 0.20 -3.68
N ARG A 24 22.08 -0.82 -4.09
CA ARG A 24 21.74 -1.05 -5.49
C ARG A 24 20.98 0.13 -6.11
N VAL A 25 20.15 0.82 -5.34
CA VAL A 25 19.38 1.99 -5.78
C VAL A 25 20.27 3.22 -5.96
N LEU A 26 21.21 3.44 -5.05
CA LEU A 26 22.19 4.53 -5.17
C LEU A 26 23.09 4.38 -6.41
N ASN A 27 23.31 3.14 -6.85
CA ASN A 27 24.09 2.82 -8.05
C ASN A 27 23.22 2.63 -9.32
N ALA A 28 21.90 2.80 -9.22
CA ALA A 28 20.98 2.58 -10.32
C ALA A 28 20.78 3.85 -11.14
N GLN A 29 20.77 3.70 -12.46
CA GLN A 29 20.42 4.77 -13.39
C GLN A 29 18.98 4.56 -13.86
N ILE A 30 18.10 5.53 -13.56
CA ILE A 30 16.68 5.47 -13.85
C ILE A 30 16.44 5.23 -15.36
N HIS A 31 15.49 4.36 -15.69
CA HIS A 31 15.15 4.10 -17.09
C HIS A 31 14.56 5.38 -17.73
N PRO A 32 14.97 5.77 -18.96
CA PRO A 32 14.53 7.02 -19.59
C PRO A 32 13.00 7.16 -19.71
N LEU A 33 12.29 6.08 -20.04
CA LEU A 33 10.83 6.09 -20.11
C LEU A 33 10.18 6.33 -18.74
N VAL A 34 10.74 5.76 -17.67
CA VAL A 34 10.24 5.98 -16.32
C VAL A 34 10.49 7.42 -15.90
N ARG A 35 11.71 7.94 -16.13
CA ARG A 35 12.02 9.36 -15.89
C ARG A 35 11.05 10.28 -16.64
N PHE A 36 10.73 9.96 -17.89
CA PHE A 36 9.77 10.70 -18.68
C PHE A 36 8.36 10.65 -18.08
N PHE A 37 7.89 9.47 -17.65
CA PHE A 37 6.60 9.31 -16.98
C PHE A 37 6.45 10.20 -15.74
N PHE A 38 7.46 10.22 -14.86
CA PHE A 38 7.44 11.07 -13.65
C PHE A 38 7.40 12.57 -13.96
N ASN A 39 7.89 13.00 -15.12
CA ASN A 39 7.90 14.39 -15.57
C ASN A 39 6.73 14.73 -16.52
N LEU A 40 5.81 13.79 -16.76
CA LEU A 40 4.76 13.95 -17.76
C LEU A 40 3.70 14.97 -17.32
N GLY A 41 3.32 14.93 -16.04
CA GLY A 41 2.30 15.79 -15.44
C GLY A 41 0.86 15.34 -15.75
N ASN A 42 -0.07 15.69 -14.87
CA ASN A 42 -1.45 15.17 -14.90
C ASN A 42 -2.21 15.50 -16.18
N GLU A 43 -2.01 16.69 -16.77
CA GLU A 43 -2.69 17.05 -18.02
C GLU A 43 -2.31 16.14 -19.19
N ARG A 44 -1.02 15.86 -19.36
CA ARG A 44 -0.54 14.98 -20.44
C ARG A 44 -0.88 13.51 -20.17
N ILE A 45 -0.87 13.10 -18.90
CA ILE A 45 -1.35 11.78 -18.46
C ILE A 45 -2.83 11.60 -18.82
N ALA A 46 -3.68 12.57 -18.46
CA ALA A 46 -5.11 12.53 -18.78
C ALA A 46 -5.35 12.46 -20.29
N GLU A 47 -4.67 13.31 -21.06
CA GLU A 47 -4.80 13.34 -22.52
C GLU A 47 -4.40 12.00 -23.15
N ARG A 48 -3.26 11.43 -22.75
CA ARG A 48 -2.81 10.13 -23.26
C ARG A 48 -3.76 9.00 -22.87
N TYR A 49 -4.25 8.99 -21.64
CA TYR A 49 -5.21 7.98 -21.17
C TYR A 49 -6.51 8.04 -21.98
N CYS A 50 -7.13 9.21 -22.10
CA CYS A 50 -8.38 9.37 -22.86
C CYS A 50 -8.22 9.10 -24.36
N HIS A 51 -7.04 9.31 -24.94
CA HIS A 51 -6.78 8.91 -26.32
C HIS A 51 -6.81 7.38 -26.52
N LEU A 52 -6.31 6.61 -25.55
CA LEU A 52 -6.35 5.14 -25.57
C LEU A 52 -7.69 4.56 -25.11
N HIS A 53 -8.46 5.36 -24.36
CA HIS A 53 -9.77 5.02 -23.82
C HIS A 53 -10.80 6.08 -24.24
N PRO A 54 -11.18 6.15 -25.53
CA PRO A 54 -12.09 7.17 -26.05
C PRO A 54 -13.49 7.09 -25.42
N GLU A 55 -13.83 6.00 -24.75
CA GLU A 55 -15.05 5.85 -23.96
C GLU A 55 -15.03 6.64 -22.64
N SER A 56 -13.85 6.92 -22.09
CA SER A 56 -13.69 7.57 -20.78
C SER A 56 -13.93 9.08 -20.86
N ASP A 57 -14.60 9.63 -19.86
CA ASP A 57 -14.86 11.07 -19.74
C ASP A 57 -13.57 11.86 -19.41
N PRO A 58 -13.06 12.72 -20.33
CA PRO A 58 -11.82 13.45 -20.09
C PRO A 58 -11.89 14.52 -18.99
N HIS A 59 -13.09 15.04 -18.70
CA HIS A 59 -13.27 15.97 -17.60
C HIS A 59 -13.15 15.24 -16.27
N GLU A 60 -13.76 14.07 -16.18
CA GLU A 60 -13.72 13.25 -14.97
C GLU A 60 -12.32 12.71 -14.66
N VAL A 61 -11.55 12.29 -15.67
CA VAL A 61 -10.15 11.87 -15.47
C VAL A 61 -9.31 13.02 -14.88
N ARG A 62 -9.44 14.24 -15.42
CA ARG A 62 -8.74 15.43 -14.88
C ARG A 62 -9.20 15.75 -13.45
N ARG A 63 -10.50 15.63 -13.17
CA ARG A 63 -11.07 15.82 -11.82
C ARG A 63 -10.46 14.84 -10.82
N LEU A 64 -10.35 13.55 -11.18
CA LEU A 64 -9.75 12.52 -10.34
C LEU A 64 -8.27 12.82 -10.05
N LEU A 65 -7.50 13.19 -11.08
CA LEU A 65 -6.08 13.54 -10.93
C LEU A 65 -5.88 14.83 -10.11
N ALA A 66 -6.82 15.77 -10.16
CA ALA A 66 -6.81 17.01 -9.38
C ALA A 66 -7.38 16.87 -7.96
N TYR A 67 -7.92 15.71 -7.59
CA TYR A 67 -8.53 15.48 -6.28
C TYR A 67 -7.53 15.73 -5.15
N VAL A 68 -8.02 16.36 -4.07
CA VAL A 68 -7.22 16.70 -2.87
C VAL A 68 -7.73 15.86 -1.70
N PRO A 69 -7.01 14.79 -1.29
CA PRO A 69 -7.48 13.91 -0.23
C PRO A 69 -7.56 14.60 1.13
N ALA A 70 -8.61 14.28 1.90
CA ALA A 70 -8.79 14.80 3.24
C ALA A 70 -7.99 13.98 4.28
N TYR A 71 -7.98 12.66 4.15
CA TYR A 71 -7.42 11.71 5.09
C TYR A 71 -6.29 10.86 4.48
N PHE A 72 -6.44 10.37 3.26
CA PHE A 72 -5.53 9.41 2.64
C PHE A 72 -4.63 10.09 1.59
N ARG A 73 -3.63 10.83 2.05
CA ARG A 73 -2.76 11.67 1.20
C ARG A 73 -1.53 10.96 0.66
N TRP A 74 -1.15 9.82 1.23
CA TRP A 74 -0.03 9.01 0.76
C TRP A 74 -0.38 7.54 0.74
N GLY A 75 -0.40 6.92 -0.44
CA GLY A 75 -0.74 5.51 -0.58
C GLY A 75 0.00 4.87 -1.73
N GLY A 76 -0.18 3.57 -1.86
CA GLY A 76 0.34 2.84 -3.00
C GLY A 76 -0.47 1.58 -3.24
N ALA A 77 -0.66 1.25 -4.52
CA ALA A 77 -1.36 0.06 -4.94
C ALA A 77 -0.37 -0.99 -5.40
N ASP A 78 -0.67 -2.25 -5.07
CA ASP A 78 -0.07 -3.42 -5.68
C ASP A 78 -0.91 -3.79 -6.88
N LEU A 79 -0.25 -3.85 -8.04
CA LEU A 79 -0.89 -3.91 -9.33
C LEU A 79 -0.38 -5.11 -10.10
N PHE A 80 -1.27 -5.83 -10.78
CA PHE A 80 -0.91 -6.82 -11.78
C PHE A 80 -1.16 -6.27 -13.17
N VAL A 81 -0.25 -6.58 -14.08
CA VAL A 81 -0.52 -6.50 -15.52
C VAL A 81 -1.15 -7.81 -15.93
N THR A 82 -2.40 -7.74 -16.36
CA THR A 82 -3.23 -8.90 -16.68
C THR A 82 -3.64 -8.90 -18.13
N SER A 83 -4.08 -10.07 -18.60
CA SER A 83 -4.76 -10.19 -19.88
C SER A 83 -5.96 -11.14 -19.74
N SER A 84 -6.93 -10.99 -20.64
CA SER A 84 -8.16 -11.79 -20.71
C SER A 84 -8.14 -12.78 -21.87
N PRO A 85 -9.05 -13.77 -21.96
CA PRO A 85 -9.14 -14.66 -23.12
C PRO A 85 -9.28 -13.93 -24.48
N SER A 86 -9.80 -12.71 -24.47
CA SER A 86 -9.87 -11.82 -25.65
C SER A 86 -8.61 -10.97 -25.89
N ALA A 87 -7.50 -11.31 -25.24
CA ALA A 87 -6.21 -10.61 -25.29
C ALA A 87 -6.25 -9.13 -24.87
N VAL A 88 -7.24 -8.75 -24.04
CA VAL A 88 -7.33 -7.38 -23.52
C VAL A 88 -6.40 -7.25 -22.32
N ARG A 89 -5.34 -6.45 -22.48
CA ARG A 89 -4.45 -6.08 -21.37
C ARG A 89 -5.06 -5.00 -20.49
N ARG A 90 -4.94 -5.17 -19.17
CA ARG A 90 -5.39 -4.22 -18.15
C ARG A 90 -4.50 -4.25 -16.92
N ILE A 91 -4.40 -3.11 -16.25
CA ILE A 91 -3.85 -3.01 -14.91
C ILE A 91 -4.94 -3.26 -13.87
N VAL A 92 -4.67 -4.17 -12.94
CA VAL A 92 -5.63 -4.60 -11.91
C VAL A 92 -5.05 -4.34 -10.52
N VAL A 93 -5.82 -3.70 -9.64
CA VAL A 93 -5.49 -3.45 -8.24
C VAL A 93 -5.71 -4.71 -7.41
N ILE A 94 -4.65 -5.18 -6.77
CA ILE A 94 -4.67 -6.35 -5.88
C ILE A 94 -4.88 -5.94 -4.43
N GLU A 95 -4.22 -4.86 -4.00
CA GLU A 95 -4.43 -4.21 -2.72
C GLU A 95 -3.97 -2.75 -2.75
N THR A 96 -4.53 -1.92 -1.86
CA THR A 96 -4.05 -0.55 -1.63
C THR A 96 -3.55 -0.43 -0.21
N ASN A 97 -2.36 0.12 -0.06
CA ASN A 97 -1.62 0.22 1.19
C ASN A 97 -1.48 1.67 1.62
N SER A 98 -1.83 1.95 2.87
CA SER A 98 -1.44 3.19 3.55
C SER A 98 -0.06 3.07 4.16
N CYS A 99 0.76 4.13 4.03
CA CYS A 99 2.17 4.10 4.42
C CYS A 99 2.94 2.96 3.73
N PRO A 100 2.89 2.87 2.39
CA PRO A 100 3.63 1.85 1.64
C PRO A 100 5.14 2.08 1.74
N SER A 101 5.90 0.99 1.68
CA SER A 101 7.35 1.01 1.48
C SER A 101 7.64 1.21 0.00
N GLY A 102 8.70 1.97 -0.33
CA GLY A 102 9.22 1.99 -1.70
C GLY A 102 10.25 3.06 -2.04
N GLN A 103 10.45 4.08 -1.20
CA GLN A 103 11.45 5.13 -1.49
C GLN A 103 12.85 4.56 -1.58
N LYS A 104 13.20 3.68 -0.63
CA LYS A 104 14.46 2.94 -0.63
C LYS A 104 14.68 2.05 -1.86
N SER A 105 13.65 1.84 -2.69
CA SER A 105 13.62 0.98 -3.88
C SER A 105 13.50 1.79 -5.19
N MET A 106 13.39 3.12 -5.14
CA MET A 106 13.20 3.96 -6.32
C MET A 106 14.51 4.67 -6.69
N PRO A 107 15.08 4.44 -7.89
CA PRO A 107 16.23 5.20 -8.38
C PRO A 107 15.97 6.71 -8.39
N LEU A 108 17.02 7.50 -8.15
CA LEU A 108 16.92 8.96 -8.15
C LEU A 108 16.47 9.47 -9.53
N ILE A 109 15.47 10.36 -9.54
CA ILE A 109 14.99 11.02 -10.76
C ILE A 109 15.96 12.14 -11.19
N SER A 110 16.57 12.80 -10.20
CA SER A 110 17.59 13.84 -10.35
C SER A 110 18.71 13.59 -9.34
N GLU A 111 19.96 13.57 -9.80
CA GLU A 111 21.13 13.36 -8.94
C GLU A 111 21.37 14.54 -7.97
N SER A 112 20.83 15.72 -8.28
CA SER A 112 20.93 16.91 -7.42
C SER A 112 19.98 16.88 -6.22
N ASP A 113 18.99 15.99 -6.20
CA ASP A 113 18.02 15.87 -5.11
C ASP A 113 18.23 14.56 -4.36
N GLU A 114 19.14 14.60 -3.39
CA GLU A 114 19.51 13.44 -2.57
C GLU A 114 18.34 12.88 -1.74
N MET A 115 17.36 13.72 -1.40
CA MET A 115 16.17 13.31 -0.64
C MET A 115 15.08 12.72 -1.54
N ALA A 116 15.10 13.01 -2.84
CA ALA A 116 14.21 12.46 -3.86
C ALA A 116 12.74 12.33 -3.41
N GLY A 117 12.19 11.12 -3.45
CA GLY A 117 10.78 10.90 -3.12
C GLY A 117 10.43 11.10 -1.63
N TYR A 118 11.42 11.11 -0.72
CA TYR A 118 11.19 11.54 0.67
C TYR A 118 10.77 13.02 0.71
N ARG A 119 11.52 13.89 0.00
CA ARG A 119 11.22 15.33 -0.09
C ARG A 119 9.84 15.54 -0.70
N LEU A 120 9.58 14.89 -1.83
CA LEU A 120 8.30 15.01 -2.54
C LEU A 120 7.11 14.67 -1.63
N LEU A 121 7.23 13.60 -0.83
CA LEU A 121 6.21 13.21 0.13
C LEU A 121 6.05 14.25 1.25
N VAL A 122 7.14 14.66 1.90
CA VAL A 122 7.08 15.60 3.02
C VAL A 122 6.48 16.94 2.58
N GLU A 123 6.96 17.52 1.48
CA GLU A 123 6.52 18.82 0.99
C GLU A 123 5.05 18.79 0.54
N HIS A 124 4.68 17.82 -0.31
CA HIS A 124 3.37 17.82 -0.98
C HIS A 124 2.27 17.06 -0.24
N THR A 125 2.58 16.41 0.88
CA THR A 125 1.55 15.78 1.71
C THR A 125 1.58 16.28 3.14
N PHE A 126 2.70 16.08 3.84
CA PHE A 126 2.79 16.36 5.27
C PHE A 126 2.66 17.85 5.54
N LEU A 127 3.55 18.66 4.98
CA LEU A 127 3.55 20.11 5.21
C LEU A 127 2.31 20.78 4.61
N ASP A 128 1.87 20.34 3.43
CA ASP A 128 0.63 20.80 2.81
C ASP A 128 -0.61 20.56 3.71
N MET A 129 -0.68 19.41 4.39
CA MET A 129 -1.74 19.11 5.37
C MET A 129 -1.68 20.05 6.58
N LEU A 130 -0.49 20.42 7.05
CA LEU A 130 -0.34 21.26 8.24
C LEU A 130 -0.82 22.70 8.02
N ARG A 131 -0.70 23.23 6.80
CA ARG A 131 -1.08 24.62 6.44
C ARG A 131 -2.56 24.93 6.70
N THR A 132 -3.43 23.93 6.66
CA THR A 132 -4.88 24.11 6.77
C THR A 132 -5.45 23.59 8.10
N ARG A 133 -4.61 23.04 8.98
CA ARG A 133 -5.07 22.33 10.17
C ARG A 133 -4.70 23.10 11.44
N ALA A 134 -5.68 23.32 12.30
CA ALA A 134 -5.41 23.75 13.66
C ALA A 134 -4.71 22.60 14.42
N MET A 135 -3.55 22.89 15.00
CA MET A 135 -2.70 21.92 15.69
C MET A 135 -2.48 22.36 17.14
N PRO A 136 -2.27 21.41 18.08
CA PRO A 136 -1.79 21.74 19.41
C PRO A 136 -0.34 22.26 19.34
N THR A 137 0.16 22.81 20.43
CA THR A 137 1.60 23.07 20.61
C THR A 137 2.36 21.76 20.75
N GLY A 138 3.61 21.72 20.29
CA GLY A 138 4.47 20.55 20.44
C GLY A 138 5.44 20.37 19.28
N ASP A 139 6.17 19.26 19.31
CA ASP A 139 7.23 18.96 18.35
C ASP A 139 6.71 18.16 17.15
N LEU A 140 7.62 17.82 16.23
CA LEU A 140 7.39 16.92 15.11
C LEU A 140 7.88 15.52 15.43
N ALA A 141 7.18 14.50 14.90
CA ALA A 141 7.59 13.12 15.07
C ALA A 141 7.42 12.27 13.79
N VAL A 142 8.21 11.20 13.71
CA VAL A 142 7.97 10.06 12.82
C VAL A 142 7.76 8.81 13.68
N LEU A 143 6.55 8.27 13.67
CA LEU A 143 6.22 7.03 14.38
C LEU A 143 6.46 5.83 13.49
N TYR A 144 7.10 4.77 13.96
CA TYR A 144 7.33 3.57 13.13
C TYR A 144 7.25 2.25 13.90
N ASP A 145 6.80 1.18 13.23
CA ASP A 145 6.82 -0.18 13.79
C ASP A 145 7.59 -1.19 12.94
N LYS A 146 8.15 -0.74 11.81
CA LYS A 146 9.07 -1.50 10.96
C LYS A 146 9.82 -0.55 10.03
N ASN A 147 10.77 -1.11 9.28
CA ASN A 147 11.42 -0.45 8.14
C ASN A 147 12.14 0.87 8.48
N GLU A 148 13.00 0.81 9.51
CA GLU A 148 13.73 1.97 10.02
C GLU A 148 14.54 2.73 8.96
N MET A 149 15.05 2.02 7.94
CA MET A 149 15.73 2.63 6.79
C MET A 149 14.89 3.73 6.13
N GLU A 150 13.61 3.47 5.84
CA GLU A 150 12.74 4.51 5.25
C GLU A 150 12.25 5.52 6.30
N THR A 151 11.96 5.07 7.53
CA THR A 151 11.36 5.96 8.53
C THR A 151 12.35 6.97 9.09
N SER A 152 13.62 6.59 9.21
CA SER A 152 14.71 7.52 9.48
C SER A 152 14.90 8.51 8.32
N GLY A 153 14.73 8.08 7.06
CA GLY A 153 14.79 8.97 5.90
C GLY A 153 13.68 10.03 5.90
N TYR A 154 12.44 9.65 6.27
CA TYR A 154 11.36 10.60 6.48
C TYR A 154 11.65 11.59 7.63
N ALA A 155 12.23 11.11 8.74
CA ALA A 155 12.56 11.97 9.87
C ALA A 155 13.66 12.98 9.53
N ALA A 156 14.74 12.53 8.90
CA ALA A 156 15.85 13.38 8.46
C ALA A 156 15.39 14.39 7.40
N THR A 157 14.57 13.96 6.43
CA THR A 157 14.00 14.86 5.42
C THR A 157 13.08 15.91 6.06
N LEU A 158 12.26 15.50 7.02
CA LEU A 158 11.38 16.43 7.73
C LEU A 158 12.19 17.45 8.54
N ALA A 159 13.26 17.01 9.21
CA ALA A 159 14.15 17.90 9.95
C ALA A 159 14.84 18.91 9.02
N GLU A 160 15.38 18.44 7.90
CA GLU A 160 16.04 19.28 6.88
C GLU A 160 15.12 20.37 6.34
N ILE A 161 13.88 20.00 5.95
CA ILE A 161 12.95 20.94 5.31
C ILE A 161 12.36 21.93 6.31
N THR A 162 12.14 21.52 7.56
CA THR A 162 11.52 22.37 8.59
C THR A 162 12.53 23.19 9.38
N GLY A 163 13.80 22.79 9.40
CA GLY A 163 14.81 23.35 10.29
C GLY A 163 14.60 22.98 11.77
N GLU A 164 13.72 22.04 12.06
CA GLU A 164 13.37 21.61 13.42
C GLU A 164 13.92 20.22 13.73
N GLN A 165 14.11 19.92 15.02
CA GLN A 165 14.40 18.56 15.45
C GLN A 165 13.14 17.69 15.36
N VAL A 166 13.31 16.44 14.94
CA VAL A 166 12.21 15.48 14.75
C VAL A 166 12.45 14.24 15.61
N HIS A 167 11.43 13.84 16.37
CA HIS A 167 11.47 12.61 17.16
C HIS A 167 11.20 11.41 16.24
N LEU A 168 12.19 10.53 16.06
CA LEU A 168 12.03 9.22 15.43
C LEU A 168 11.66 8.20 16.51
N VAL A 169 10.40 7.78 16.53
CA VAL A 169 9.78 7.09 17.66
C VAL A 169 9.38 5.67 17.27
N PRO A 170 9.99 4.62 17.86
CA PRO A 170 9.50 3.25 17.70
C PRO A 170 8.14 3.11 18.39
N TYR A 171 7.14 2.55 17.71
CA TYR A 171 5.78 2.35 18.23
C TYR A 171 5.21 1.01 17.76
N PHE A 172 5.82 -0.06 18.27
CA PHE A 172 5.50 -1.44 17.91
C PHE A 172 4.15 -1.87 18.49
N ASP A 173 3.71 -3.04 18.05
CA ASP A 173 2.53 -3.68 18.62
C ASP A 173 2.81 -4.11 20.07
N GLY A 174 1.83 -3.96 20.97
CA GLY A 174 2.01 -4.19 22.41
C GLY A 174 2.83 -3.12 23.17
N ASP A 175 3.34 -2.08 22.50
CA ASP A 175 4.20 -1.04 23.08
C ASP A 175 3.43 0.23 23.53
N MET A 176 2.11 0.17 23.64
CA MET A 176 1.30 1.34 24.01
C MET A 176 1.75 1.91 25.37
N GLY A 177 2.08 3.20 25.41
CA GLY A 177 2.54 3.87 26.63
C GLY A 177 4.04 3.76 26.91
N ARG A 178 4.80 2.96 26.15
CA ARG A 178 6.25 2.82 26.34
C ARG A 178 7.03 4.02 25.79
N THR A 179 6.75 4.39 24.54
CA THR A 179 7.46 5.42 23.79
C THR A 179 6.53 6.50 23.23
N ALA A 180 5.25 6.18 23.09
CA ALA A 180 4.21 7.08 22.66
C ALA A 180 2.89 6.77 23.36
N ARG A 181 2.12 7.81 23.67
CA ARG A 181 0.78 7.72 24.27
C ARG A 181 -0.12 8.84 23.78
N PHE A 182 -1.43 8.65 23.87
CA PHE A 182 -2.39 9.74 23.68
C PHE A 182 -2.92 10.20 25.04
N THR A 183 -2.94 11.51 25.23
CA THR A 183 -3.65 12.15 26.33
C THR A 183 -5.17 11.97 26.18
N GLU A 184 -5.93 12.22 27.25
CA GLU A 184 -7.40 12.25 27.22
C GLU A 184 -7.95 13.22 26.15
N ASN A 185 -7.22 14.31 25.89
CA ASN A 185 -7.52 15.29 24.85
C ASN A 185 -7.11 14.86 23.43
N ARG A 186 -6.68 13.60 23.23
CA ARG A 186 -6.21 13.04 21.95
C ARG A 186 -5.01 13.77 21.35
N VAL A 187 -4.18 14.40 22.18
CA VAL A 187 -2.85 14.88 21.80
C VAL A 187 -1.85 13.75 22.01
N LEU A 188 -1.02 13.47 21.00
CA LEU A 188 0.08 12.53 21.07
C LEU A 188 1.20 13.11 21.93
N GLU A 189 1.71 12.32 22.87
CA GLU A 189 2.96 12.57 23.58
C GLU A 189 3.96 11.46 23.28
N VAL A 190 5.24 11.82 23.15
CA VAL A 190 6.33 10.87 22.95
C VAL A 190 7.31 10.96 24.10
N LEU A 191 7.86 9.82 24.50
CA LEU A 191 8.94 9.79 25.48
C LEU A 191 10.24 10.14 24.77
N SER A 192 10.77 11.33 25.04
CA SER A 192 12.01 11.81 24.45
C SER A 192 13.22 10.97 24.91
N ALA A 193 14.36 11.13 24.23
CA ALA A 193 15.61 10.48 24.63
C ALA A 193 16.08 10.86 26.05
N LYS A 194 15.55 11.95 26.64
CA LYS A 194 15.83 12.39 28.00
C LYS A 194 14.87 11.79 29.05
N GLY A 195 13.90 10.98 28.64
CA GLY A 195 12.90 10.39 29.53
C GLY A 195 11.73 11.34 29.88
N GLU A 196 11.57 12.43 29.14
CA GLU A 196 10.48 13.40 29.33
C GLU A 196 9.37 13.17 28.29
N TRP A 197 8.11 13.28 28.71
CA TRP A 197 6.96 13.23 27.81
C TRP A 197 6.79 14.58 27.10
N THR A 198 6.94 14.58 25.78
CA THR A 198 6.87 15.78 24.94
C THR A 198 5.62 15.74 24.06
N PRO A 199 4.78 16.79 24.06
CA PRO A 199 3.62 16.86 23.18
C PRO A 199 4.03 16.98 21.71
N ILE A 200 3.29 16.33 20.82
CA ILE A 200 3.53 16.34 19.38
C ILE A 200 2.39 17.05 18.67
N ARG A 201 2.73 18.10 17.90
CA ARG A 201 1.75 18.85 17.11
C ARG A 201 1.38 18.14 15.82
N ALA A 202 2.36 17.48 15.20
CA ALA A 202 2.18 16.72 13.98
C ALA A 202 3.14 15.53 13.87
N ALA A 203 2.66 14.42 13.31
CA ALA A 203 3.45 13.21 13.14
C ALA A 203 3.27 12.58 11.76
N LEU A 204 4.37 12.23 11.11
CA LEU A 204 4.35 11.28 9.99
C LEU A 204 4.30 9.88 10.57
N ARG A 205 3.29 9.11 10.16
CA ARG A 205 3.03 7.77 10.67
C ARG A 205 3.53 6.74 9.66
N TYR A 206 4.37 5.84 10.14
CA TYR A 206 4.75 4.58 9.51
C TYR A 206 4.48 3.38 10.45
N VAL A 207 3.29 3.38 11.03
CA VAL A 207 2.79 2.34 11.91
C VAL A 207 1.84 1.48 11.08
N THR A 208 2.20 0.22 10.87
CA THR A 208 1.69 -0.60 9.78
C THR A 208 1.01 -1.89 10.24
N GLN A 209 1.47 -2.46 11.36
CA GLN A 209 0.96 -3.67 11.98
C GLN A 209 -0.09 -3.30 13.03
N ARG A 210 -1.36 -3.60 12.73
CA ARG A 210 -2.54 -3.28 13.55
C ARG A 210 -2.54 -1.86 14.14
N PRO A 211 -2.34 -0.81 13.32
CA PRO A 211 -2.15 0.56 13.84
C PRO A 211 -3.35 1.06 14.67
N TRP A 212 -4.55 0.56 14.41
CA TRP A 212 -5.78 0.93 15.11
C TRP A 212 -5.78 0.56 16.60
N ASN A 213 -4.92 -0.36 17.06
CA ASN A 213 -4.87 -0.74 18.47
C ASN A 213 -4.15 0.26 19.38
N ARG A 214 -3.50 1.26 18.79
CA ARG A 214 -2.72 2.26 19.53
C ARG A 214 -2.80 3.66 18.95
N LEU A 215 -3.29 3.81 17.71
CA LEU A 215 -3.58 5.10 17.11
C LEU A 215 -5.11 5.30 17.03
N PRO A 216 -5.64 6.37 17.65
CA PRO A 216 -7.06 6.66 17.52
C PRO A 216 -7.42 7.00 16.07
N PRO A 217 -8.62 6.63 15.60
CA PRO A 217 -9.11 7.04 14.29
C PRO A 217 -9.09 8.57 14.09
N VAL A 218 -9.29 9.32 15.17
CA VAL A 218 -9.21 10.79 15.20
C VAL A 218 -8.31 11.28 16.33
N SER A 219 -7.44 12.24 16.01
CA SER A 219 -6.54 12.89 16.96
C SER A 219 -6.53 14.41 16.78
N ARG A 220 -6.21 15.14 17.87
CA ARG A 220 -5.89 16.58 17.80
C ARG A 220 -4.53 16.80 17.14
N THR A 221 -3.54 15.95 17.43
CA THR A 221 -2.29 15.90 16.68
C THR A 221 -2.58 15.61 15.20
N ALA A 222 -1.91 16.33 14.31
CA ALA A 222 -2.03 16.10 12.88
C ALA A 222 -1.20 14.87 12.47
N ILE A 223 -1.85 13.79 12.04
CA ILE A 223 -1.17 12.53 11.70
C ILE A 223 -1.32 12.21 10.21
N LEU A 224 -0.21 11.95 9.52
CA LEU A 224 -0.18 11.55 8.11
C LEU A 224 0.26 10.07 7.96
N ASN A 225 -0.53 9.17 7.38
CA ASN A 225 -1.99 9.24 7.30
C ASN A 225 -2.60 8.94 8.69
N PRO A 226 -3.79 9.46 9.00
CA PRO A 226 -4.48 9.12 10.24
C PRO A 226 -4.94 7.64 10.22
N ALA A 227 -5.19 7.07 11.40
CA ALA A 227 -5.61 5.66 11.52
C ALA A 227 -6.94 5.36 10.81
N ILE A 228 -7.82 6.36 10.65
CA ILE A 228 -9.06 6.18 9.88
C ILE A 228 -8.80 5.78 8.41
N ALA A 229 -7.71 6.23 7.78
CA ALA A 229 -7.37 5.80 6.42
C ALA A 229 -7.03 4.31 6.35
N CYS A 230 -6.51 3.71 7.43
CA CYS A 230 -6.31 2.26 7.51
C CYS A 230 -7.65 1.52 7.58
N LEU A 231 -8.50 1.94 8.53
CA LEU A 231 -9.80 1.32 8.78
C LEU A 231 -10.73 1.42 7.56
N ALA A 232 -10.69 2.56 6.84
CA ALA A 232 -11.49 2.81 5.65
C ALA A 232 -11.06 2.01 4.41
N GLY A 233 -9.93 1.32 4.45
CA GLY A 233 -9.51 0.43 3.37
C GLY A 233 -8.00 0.34 3.17
N GLY A 234 -7.24 1.36 3.56
CA GLY A 234 -5.79 1.40 3.31
C GLY A 234 -4.98 0.32 4.05
N ARG A 235 -5.59 -0.39 5.02
CA ARG A 235 -5.07 -1.63 5.63
C ARG A 235 -6.20 -2.59 6.00
N ASN A 236 -7.36 -2.44 5.39
CA ASN A 236 -8.54 -3.26 5.64
C ASN A 236 -9.11 -3.66 4.27
N LYS A 237 -8.73 -4.82 3.76
CA LYS A 237 -9.05 -5.24 2.39
C LYS A 237 -10.57 -5.39 2.17
N LEU A 238 -11.31 -5.77 3.21
CA LEU A 238 -12.77 -5.82 3.19
C LEU A 238 -13.36 -4.42 2.94
N MET A 239 -12.94 -3.44 3.73
CA MET A 239 -13.41 -2.06 3.58
C MET A 239 -12.96 -1.45 2.26
N ALA A 240 -11.76 -1.78 1.78
CA ALA A 240 -11.26 -1.36 0.48
C ALA A 240 -12.16 -1.86 -0.66
N ALA A 241 -12.56 -3.14 -0.62
CA ALA A 241 -13.43 -3.72 -1.64
C ALA A 241 -14.79 -3.00 -1.70
N LYS A 242 -15.39 -2.72 -0.54
CA LYS A 242 -16.64 -1.92 -0.45
C LYS A 242 -16.44 -0.49 -0.95
N ALA A 243 -15.31 0.14 -0.61
CA ALA A 243 -14.99 1.49 -1.08
C ALA A 243 -14.84 1.55 -2.61
N TYR A 244 -14.18 0.56 -3.20
CA TYR A 244 -14.01 0.47 -4.66
C TYR A 244 -15.34 0.28 -5.38
N ASP A 245 -16.21 -0.59 -4.86
CA ASP A 245 -17.54 -0.82 -5.43
C ASP A 245 -18.39 0.46 -5.43
N LEU A 246 -18.40 1.19 -4.31
CA LEU A 246 -19.10 2.47 -4.20
C LEU A 246 -18.56 3.53 -5.18
N LEU A 247 -17.24 3.63 -5.35
CA LEU A 247 -16.66 4.58 -6.31
C LEU A 247 -16.95 4.13 -7.76
N ASN A 248 -16.84 2.85 -8.06
CA ASN A 248 -17.15 2.29 -9.37
C ASN A 248 -18.60 2.57 -9.79
N ALA A 249 -19.55 2.46 -8.86
CA ALA A 249 -20.94 2.82 -9.12
C ALA A 249 -21.11 4.30 -9.53
N LYS A 250 -20.36 5.22 -8.89
CA LYS A 250 -20.37 6.66 -9.23
C LYS A 250 -19.73 6.91 -10.60
N LEU A 251 -18.63 6.22 -10.89
CA LEU A 251 -17.82 6.40 -12.10
C LEU A 251 -18.38 5.66 -13.33
N ALA A 252 -19.33 4.74 -13.15
CA ALA A 252 -19.88 3.93 -14.23
C ALA A 252 -20.39 4.75 -15.44
N ARG A 253 -21.07 5.88 -15.16
CA ARG A 253 -21.58 6.79 -16.21
C ARG A 253 -20.48 7.51 -17.00
N HIS A 254 -19.28 7.59 -16.42
CA HIS A 254 -18.08 8.21 -17.01
C HIS A 254 -17.16 7.17 -17.68
N ARG A 255 -17.59 5.90 -17.76
CA ARG A 255 -16.83 4.76 -18.30
C ARG A 255 -15.45 4.61 -17.65
N LEU A 256 -15.36 4.92 -16.35
CA LEU A 256 -14.19 4.72 -15.53
C LEU A 256 -14.51 3.67 -14.46
N LYS A 257 -13.53 2.84 -14.12
CA LYS A 257 -13.64 1.88 -13.01
C LYS A 257 -12.28 1.49 -12.49
N ILE A 258 -12.22 1.23 -11.19
CA ILE A 258 -11.15 0.49 -10.56
C ILE A 258 -11.28 -0.97 -11.00
N HIS A 259 -10.22 -1.49 -11.61
CA HIS A 259 -10.14 -2.90 -11.98
C HIS A 259 -9.61 -3.68 -10.79
N VAL A 260 -10.41 -4.63 -10.29
CA VAL A 260 -10.03 -5.58 -9.24
C VAL A 260 -10.41 -6.99 -9.69
N PRO A 261 -9.74 -8.04 -9.19
CA PRO A 261 -10.22 -9.40 -9.37
C PRO A 261 -11.55 -9.55 -8.62
N GLU A 262 -12.43 -10.45 -9.09
CA GLU A 262 -13.67 -10.77 -8.38
C GLU A 262 -13.35 -11.13 -6.92
N THR A 263 -14.00 -10.45 -5.97
CA THR A 263 -13.68 -10.56 -4.54
C THR A 263 -14.96 -10.73 -3.75
N ILE A 264 -15.05 -11.81 -2.98
CA ILE A 264 -16.02 -11.99 -1.91
C ILE A 264 -15.38 -11.41 -0.65
N TRP A 265 -15.97 -10.37 -0.07
CA TRP A 265 -15.31 -9.57 0.96
C TRP A 265 -15.75 -9.88 2.40
N ASP A 266 -16.76 -10.71 2.58
CA ASP A 266 -17.40 -11.03 3.86
C ASP A 266 -17.55 -12.55 4.03
N ALA A 267 -16.47 -13.29 3.81
CA ALA A 267 -16.47 -14.74 3.99
C ALA A 267 -15.99 -15.11 5.40
N SER A 268 -16.78 -15.89 6.12
CA SER A 268 -16.28 -16.61 7.30
C SER A 268 -15.34 -17.74 6.87
N MET A 269 -14.45 -18.17 7.76
CA MET A 269 -13.54 -19.28 7.49
C MET A 269 -14.25 -20.54 6.97
N ARG A 270 -15.45 -20.83 7.51
CA ARG A 270 -16.26 -22.01 7.13
C ARG A 270 -16.85 -21.91 5.72
N GLU A 271 -17.02 -20.71 5.19
CA GLU A 271 -17.57 -20.48 3.85
C GLU A 271 -16.50 -20.46 2.76
N VAL A 272 -15.22 -20.38 3.13
CA VAL A 272 -14.09 -20.35 2.18
C VAL A 272 -14.15 -21.49 1.16
N PRO A 273 -14.37 -22.77 1.53
CA PRO A 273 -14.46 -23.85 0.56
C PRO A 273 -15.59 -23.67 -0.47
N LEU A 274 -16.73 -23.12 -0.04
CA LEU A 274 -17.88 -22.86 -0.92
C LEU A 274 -17.54 -21.81 -1.98
N TRP A 275 -16.90 -20.72 -1.55
CA TRP A 275 -16.50 -19.65 -2.47
C TRP A 275 -15.40 -20.08 -3.44
N LEU A 276 -14.44 -20.88 -2.98
CA LEU A 276 -13.43 -21.48 -3.86
C LEU A 276 -14.05 -22.42 -4.89
N ALA A 277 -15.01 -23.26 -4.50
CA ALA A 277 -15.73 -24.12 -5.44
C ALA A 277 -16.46 -23.30 -6.52
N ARG A 278 -17.10 -22.19 -6.14
CA ARG A 278 -17.72 -21.24 -7.08
C ARG A 278 -16.70 -20.63 -8.06
N MET A 279 -15.47 -20.40 -7.61
CA MET A 279 -14.36 -19.88 -8.42
C MET A 279 -13.63 -20.97 -9.24
N GLY A 280 -14.14 -22.20 -9.28
CA GLY A 280 -13.54 -23.30 -10.03
C GLY A 280 -12.45 -24.05 -9.28
N GLY A 281 -12.50 -24.05 -7.95
CA GLY A 281 -11.62 -24.83 -7.07
C GLY A 281 -10.31 -24.13 -6.71
N ILE A 282 -10.00 -22.98 -7.33
CA ILE A 282 -8.78 -22.21 -7.05
C ILE A 282 -9.10 -20.75 -6.74
N GLY A 283 -8.31 -20.13 -5.88
CA GLY A 283 -8.52 -18.76 -5.41
C GLY A 283 -7.43 -18.29 -4.45
N VAL A 284 -7.56 -17.04 -4.00
CA VAL A 284 -6.69 -16.46 -2.97
C VAL A 284 -7.54 -16.08 -1.76
N VAL A 285 -7.20 -16.63 -0.61
CA VAL A 285 -7.84 -16.27 0.66
C VAL A 285 -6.93 -15.28 1.38
N LYS A 286 -7.49 -14.17 1.87
CA LYS A 286 -6.72 -13.15 2.57
C LYS A 286 -7.37 -12.76 3.88
N ASN A 287 -6.56 -12.68 4.93
CA ASN A 287 -6.90 -11.93 6.11
C ASN A 287 -7.03 -10.43 5.72
N PRO A 288 -8.16 -9.77 6.02
CA PRO A 288 -8.40 -8.40 5.59
C PRO A 288 -7.43 -7.40 6.22
N TYR A 289 -6.86 -7.70 7.39
CA TYR A 289 -6.13 -6.74 8.23
C TYR A 289 -4.61 -6.92 8.21
N SER A 290 -4.14 -8.10 7.79
CA SER A 290 -2.71 -8.41 7.70
C SER A 290 -2.00 -7.70 6.54
N ASN A 291 -0.67 -7.56 6.64
CA ASN A 291 0.18 -6.89 5.65
C ASN A 291 1.45 -7.69 5.34
N ALA A 292 2.18 -7.26 4.30
CA ALA A 292 3.47 -7.85 3.89
C ALA A 292 3.39 -9.36 3.55
N GLY A 293 2.29 -9.78 2.93
CA GLY A 293 2.07 -11.17 2.54
C GLY A 293 1.65 -12.11 3.66
N GLN A 294 1.61 -11.63 4.90
CA GLN A 294 1.10 -12.43 6.01
C GLN A 294 -0.42 -12.57 5.88
N GLY A 295 -0.93 -13.77 6.17
CA GLY A 295 -2.35 -14.07 6.04
C GLY A 295 -2.85 -13.97 4.59
N VAL A 296 -2.01 -14.32 3.61
CA VAL A 296 -2.41 -14.50 2.21
C VAL A 296 -2.14 -15.97 1.85
N TYR A 297 -3.16 -16.67 1.40
CA TYR A 297 -3.12 -18.09 1.09
C TYR A 297 -3.53 -18.27 -0.36
N THR A 298 -2.62 -18.75 -1.19
CA THR A 298 -2.93 -19.17 -2.56
C THR A 298 -3.42 -20.60 -2.49
N ILE A 299 -4.64 -20.84 -2.98
CA ILE A 299 -5.27 -22.16 -2.94
C ILE A 299 -5.40 -22.64 -4.38
N THR A 300 -4.57 -23.60 -4.73
CA THR A 300 -4.52 -24.24 -6.05
C THR A 300 -4.72 -25.76 -5.97
N SER A 301 -4.66 -26.35 -4.78
CA SER A 301 -4.88 -27.77 -4.52
C SER A 301 -5.72 -28.01 -3.25
N PRO A 302 -6.33 -29.20 -3.09
CA PRO A 302 -7.01 -29.58 -1.86
C PRO A 302 -6.10 -29.54 -0.62
N ALA A 303 -4.81 -29.87 -0.77
CA ALA A 303 -3.86 -29.85 0.33
C ALA A 303 -3.60 -28.43 0.86
N GLU A 304 -3.51 -27.43 -0.02
CA GLU A 304 -3.40 -26.02 0.40
C GLU A 304 -4.68 -25.55 1.10
N LEU A 305 -5.85 -26.01 0.65
CA LEU A 305 -7.12 -25.72 1.31
C LEU A 305 -7.17 -26.33 2.71
N GLU A 306 -6.83 -27.61 2.86
CA GLU A 306 -6.77 -28.29 4.15
C GLU A 306 -5.78 -27.63 5.10
N SER A 307 -4.62 -27.22 4.61
CA SER A 307 -3.61 -26.48 5.38
C SER A 307 -4.16 -25.15 5.90
N PHE A 308 -4.83 -24.37 5.03
CA PHE A 308 -5.51 -23.14 5.45
C PHE A 308 -6.60 -23.41 6.50
N MET A 309 -7.47 -24.39 6.25
CA MET A 309 -8.57 -24.71 7.15
C MET A 309 -8.11 -25.25 8.52
N GLY A 310 -6.93 -25.86 8.58
CA GLY A 310 -6.30 -26.33 9.83
C GLY A 310 -5.44 -25.27 10.54
N SER A 311 -5.26 -24.08 9.96
CA SER A 311 -4.40 -23.04 10.54
C SER A 311 -5.12 -22.22 11.60
N GLU A 312 -4.36 -21.76 12.61
CA GLU A 312 -4.88 -20.85 13.63
C GLU A 312 -5.05 -19.43 13.06
N GLN A 313 -6.21 -18.82 13.34
CA GLN A 313 -6.58 -17.51 12.82
C GLN A 313 -6.96 -16.58 13.97
N HIS A 314 -6.43 -15.35 13.95
CA HIS A 314 -6.75 -14.32 14.95
C HIS A 314 -8.08 -13.61 14.66
N TYR A 315 -8.49 -13.57 13.40
CA TYR A 315 -9.72 -12.92 12.94
C TYR A 315 -10.58 -13.95 12.21
N ASP A 316 -11.90 -13.80 12.31
CA ASP A 316 -12.87 -14.75 11.74
C ASP A 316 -13.37 -14.36 10.35
N GLN A 317 -13.06 -13.14 9.89
CA GLN A 317 -13.42 -12.66 8.57
C GLN A 317 -12.27 -12.73 7.57
N PHE A 318 -12.60 -13.16 6.35
CA PHE A 318 -11.69 -13.32 5.24
C PHE A 318 -12.27 -12.66 3.99
N ILE A 319 -11.37 -12.32 3.06
CA ILE A 319 -11.76 -12.10 1.68
C ILE A 319 -11.31 -13.29 0.82
N VAL A 320 -12.17 -13.73 -0.08
CA VAL A 320 -11.86 -14.75 -1.10
C VAL A 320 -11.84 -14.04 -2.44
N GLN A 321 -10.67 -14.01 -3.07
CA GLN A 321 -10.43 -13.28 -4.30
C GLN A 321 -10.05 -14.24 -5.43
N ALA A 322 -10.54 -13.96 -6.63
CA ALA A 322 -10.17 -14.67 -7.84
C ALA A 322 -8.65 -14.62 -8.04
N LEU A 323 -8.05 -15.81 -8.17
CA LEU A 323 -6.64 -16.01 -8.44
C LEU A 323 -6.32 -15.65 -9.88
N ILE A 324 -5.33 -14.79 -10.05
CA ILE A 324 -4.74 -14.43 -11.35
C ILE A 324 -3.43 -15.22 -11.48
N GLY A 325 -3.50 -16.32 -12.21
CA GLY A 325 -2.39 -17.26 -12.37
C GLY A 325 -2.00 -17.37 -13.84
N ASN A 326 -1.74 -18.60 -14.28
CA ASN A 326 -1.45 -18.90 -15.68
C ASN A 326 -2.74 -18.88 -16.53
N SER A 327 -2.63 -18.71 -17.84
CA SER A 327 -3.77 -18.85 -18.77
C SER A 327 -4.45 -20.22 -18.68
N SER A 328 -3.68 -21.28 -18.40
CA SER A 328 -4.18 -22.66 -18.24
C SER A 328 -4.94 -22.87 -16.93
N TRP A 329 -4.58 -22.14 -15.87
CA TRP A 329 -5.19 -22.25 -14.55
C TRP A 329 -5.27 -20.86 -13.88
N SER A 330 -6.48 -20.33 -13.78
CA SER A 330 -6.81 -19.10 -13.03
C SER A 330 -8.24 -19.23 -12.52
N SER A 331 -8.70 -18.43 -11.55
CA SER A 331 -10.07 -18.60 -11.08
C SER A 331 -11.10 -18.36 -12.20
N MET A 332 -12.20 -19.09 -12.14
CA MET A 332 -13.40 -18.77 -12.90
C MET A 332 -14.11 -17.59 -12.23
N THR A 333 -14.62 -16.66 -13.03
CA THR A 333 -15.32 -15.47 -12.56
C THR A 333 -16.62 -15.28 -13.34
N SER A 334 -17.52 -14.49 -12.79
CA SER A 334 -18.80 -14.13 -13.42
C SER A 334 -18.65 -13.25 -14.66
N SER A 335 -17.51 -12.59 -14.83
CA SER A 335 -17.23 -11.66 -15.93
C SER A 335 -16.26 -12.29 -16.94
N SER A 336 -14.96 -12.21 -16.66
CA SER A 336 -13.92 -12.80 -17.49
C SER A 336 -12.76 -13.27 -16.63
N ARG A 337 -12.20 -14.43 -16.98
CA ARG A 337 -10.96 -14.94 -16.37
C ARG A 337 -9.82 -13.96 -16.68
N LEU A 338 -8.99 -13.71 -15.68
CA LEU A 338 -7.77 -12.91 -15.81
C LEU A 338 -6.58 -13.83 -15.63
N TYR A 339 -5.56 -13.65 -16.46
CA TYR A 339 -4.27 -14.33 -16.31
C TYR A 339 -3.14 -13.31 -16.24
N HIS A 340 -2.07 -13.70 -15.56
CA HIS A 340 -0.91 -12.85 -15.32
C HIS A 340 -0.09 -12.74 -16.62
N VAL A 341 0.26 -11.52 -17.04
CA VAL A 341 1.15 -11.31 -18.20
C VAL A 341 2.56 -11.81 -17.88
N GLY A 342 3.05 -11.46 -16.68
CA GLY A 342 4.34 -11.90 -16.16
C GLY A 342 5.51 -11.12 -16.73
N THR A 343 6.72 -11.51 -16.34
CA THR A 343 7.95 -10.96 -16.91
C THR A 343 8.12 -11.38 -18.37
N VAL A 344 8.90 -10.62 -19.13
CA VAL A 344 9.46 -11.09 -20.40
C VAL A 344 10.23 -12.40 -20.14
N PRO A 345 10.08 -13.44 -20.98
CA PRO A 345 10.77 -14.71 -20.79
C PRO A 345 12.28 -14.52 -20.65
N ASP A 346 12.88 -15.21 -19.68
CA ASP A 346 14.34 -15.25 -19.55
C ASP A 346 14.98 -16.13 -20.64
N ARG A 347 16.31 -16.29 -20.61
CA ARG A 347 17.05 -17.13 -21.58
C ARG A 347 16.65 -18.61 -21.56
N LYS A 348 16.01 -19.07 -20.48
CA LYS A 348 15.48 -20.43 -20.34
C LYS A 348 14.00 -20.52 -20.72
N GLY A 349 13.39 -19.42 -21.14
CA GLY A 349 11.96 -19.33 -21.46
C GLY A 349 11.07 -19.18 -20.22
N ASN A 350 11.63 -18.94 -19.03
CA ASN A 350 10.84 -18.81 -17.81
C ASN A 350 10.14 -17.45 -17.75
N ILE A 351 8.84 -17.48 -17.46
CA ILE A 351 8.02 -16.33 -17.13
C ILE A 351 7.76 -16.35 -15.63
N TYR A 352 7.84 -15.21 -14.97
CA TYR A 352 7.56 -15.09 -13.55
C TYR A 352 6.38 -14.15 -13.31
N VAL A 353 5.57 -14.44 -12.29
CA VAL A 353 4.65 -13.46 -11.73
C VAL A 353 5.46 -12.26 -11.23
N ALA A 354 4.98 -11.07 -11.54
CA ALA A 354 5.59 -9.82 -11.13
C ALA A 354 4.51 -8.79 -10.86
N ASP A 355 4.54 -8.21 -9.67
CA ASP A 355 3.69 -7.09 -9.33
C ASP A 355 4.40 -5.76 -9.56
N LEU A 356 3.60 -4.71 -9.78
CA LEU A 356 4.03 -3.33 -9.74
C LEU A 356 3.47 -2.70 -8.48
N ARG A 357 4.33 -2.09 -7.67
CA ARG A 357 3.89 -1.15 -6.65
C ARG A 357 4.00 0.26 -7.21
N CYS A 358 2.87 0.92 -7.39
CA CYS A 358 2.82 2.33 -7.71
C CYS A 358 2.43 3.12 -6.45
N MET A 359 3.32 3.99 -5.99
CA MET A 359 3.06 4.89 -4.86
C MET A 359 2.74 6.28 -5.38
N VAL A 360 1.75 6.91 -4.77
CA VAL A 360 1.32 8.26 -5.12
C VAL A 360 1.10 9.11 -3.88
N VAL A 361 1.23 10.42 -4.08
CA VAL A 361 0.97 11.46 -3.10
C VAL A 361 -0.12 12.38 -3.60
N GLY A 362 -1.02 12.81 -2.72
CA GLY A 362 -2.12 13.73 -3.00
C GLY A 362 -2.02 14.98 -2.13
N GLY A 363 -1.94 16.14 -2.78
CA GLY A 363 -1.76 17.45 -2.14
C GLY A 363 -2.62 18.52 -2.78
N ARG A 364 -2.33 19.80 -2.49
CA ARG A 364 -3.12 20.92 -3.06
C ARG A 364 -3.06 21.01 -4.59
N ALA A 365 -2.03 20.45 -5.19
CA ALA A 365 -1.82 20.40 -6.64
C ALA A 365 -2.35 19.10 -7.29
N GLY A 366 -3.20 18.35 -6.58
CA GLY A 366 -3.68 17.04 -7.01
C GLY A 366 -2.70 15.91 -6.69
N PHE A 367 -2.87 14.79 -7.39
CA PHE A 367 -2.02 13.61 -7.24
C PHE A 367 -0.72 13.70 -8.03
N ARG A 368 0.32 12.97 -7.58
CA ARG A 368 1.58 12.76 -8.29
C ARG A 368 2.17 11.37 -8.00
N PRO A 369 2.84 10.69 -8.95
CA PRO A 369 3.61 9.50 -8.63
C PRO A 369 4.83 9.88 -7.78
N VAL A 370 5.15 9.07 -6.77
CA VAL A 370 6.29 9.30 -5.85
C VAL A 370 7.33 8.18 -5.92
N ALA A 371 6.91 6.95 -6.19
CA ALA A 371 7.80 5.81 -6.40
C ALA A 371 7.08 4.72 -7.20
N VAL A 372 7.81 4.02 -8.05
CA VAL A 372 7.32 2.81 -8.73
C VAL A 372 8.44 1.78 -8.65
N TYR A 373 8.12 0.54 -8.31
CA TYR A 373 9.05 -0.58 -8.38
C TYR A 373 8.27 -1.88 -8.56
N ALA A 374 8.96 -2.95 -8.90
CA ALA A 374 8.34 -4.24 -9.13
C ALA A 374 8.92 -5.32 -8.21
N ARG A 375 8.14 -6.36 -7.92
CA ARG A 375 8.62 -7.53 -7.18
C ARG A 375 8.25 -8.78 -7.95
N ARG A 376 9.23 -9.68 -8.08
CA ARG A 376 9.08 -10.94 -8.81
C ARG A 376 8.85 -12.11 -7.87
N ALA A 377 8.04 -13.08 -8.27
CA ALA A 377 7.95 -14.37 -7.61
C ALA A 377 9.30 -15.11 -7.61
N ARG A 378 9.45 -16.09 -6.72
CA ARG A 378 10.69 -16.88 -6.60
C ARG A 378 10.81 -17.86 -7.76
N ASP A 379 9.72 -18.56 -8.04
CA ASP A 379 9.66 -19.64 -9.00
C ASP A 379 8.92 -19.23 -10.29
N PRO A 380 9.25 -19.84 -11.45
CA PRO A 380 8.55 -19.59 -12.70
C PRO A 380 7.06 -19.94 -12.62
N LEU A 381 6.23 -19.19 -13.34
CA LEU A 381 4.79 -19.47 -13.50
C LEU A 381 4.59 -20.57 -14.56
N THR A 382 4.42 -21.81 -14.13
CA THR A 382 4.28 -22.98 -15.02
C THR A 382 2.85 -23.10 -15.59
N PRO A 383 2.68 -23.72 -16.78
CA PRO A 383 1.35 -23.97 -17.36
C PRO A 383 0.59 -25.12 -16.67
N GLU A 384 1.29 -25.96 -15.92
CA GLU A 384 0.73 -27.11 -15.19
C GLU A 384 0.93 -26.88 -13.69
N LEU A 385 -0.09 -27.22 -12.90
CA LEU A 385 -0.03 -27.27 -11.45
C LEU A 385 0.50 -28.64 -11.02
N ASP A 386 1.37 -28.63 -10.02
CA ASP A 386 1.86 -29.82 -9.34
C ASP A 386 1.24 -29.82 -7.94
N ASP A 387 0.26 -30.69 -7.70
CA ASP A 387 -0.46 -30.75 -6.42
C ASP A 387 0.46 -31.06 -5.23
N ALA A 388 1.67 -31.58 -5.47
CA ALA A 388 2.65 -31.84 -4.44
C ALA A 388 3.49 -30.60 -4.07
N ARG A 389 3.36 -29.48 -4.79
CA ARG A 389 4.11 -28.24 -4.56
C ARG A 389 3.21 -27.11 -4.07
N GLU A 390 3.73 -26.34 -3.11
CA GLU A 390 3.10 -25.09 -2.71
C GLU A 390 3.14 -24.06 -3.84
N SER A 391 1.99 -23.46 -4.13
CA SER A 391 1.82 -22.48 -5.20
C SER A 391 2.43 -21.11 -4.87
N TRP A 392 2.70 -20.84 -3.59
CA TRP A 392 3.21 -19.55 -3.12
C TRP A 392 4.55 -19.18 -3.76
N GLY A 393 5.42 -20.15 -4.06
CA GLY A 393 6.69 -19.90 -4.74
C GLY A 393 6.51 -19.22 -6.11
N MET A 394 5.46 -19.59 -6.84
CA MET A 394 5.14 -19.09 -8.18
C MET A 394 4.30 -17.81 -8.17
N LEU A 395 3.48 -17.60 -7.13
CA LEU A 395 2.48 -16.52 -7.06
C LEU A 395 2.86 -15.40 -6.09
N GLY A 396 3.65 -15.70 -5.06
CA GLY A 396 4.01 -14.78 -3.99
C GLY A 396 5.16 -13.85 -4.35
N THR A 397 4.89 -12.55 -4.43
CA THR A 397 5.87 -11.49 -4.76
C THR A 397 6.45 -10.77 -3.54
N ASN A 398 6.00 -11.10 -2.32
CA ASN A 398 6.45 -10.44 -1.10
C ASN A 398 7.94 -10.68 -0.84
N LEU A 399 8.73 -9.62 -0.66
CA LEU A 399 10.18 -9.72 -0.45
C LEU A 399 10.55 -10.09 1.00
N SER A 400 9.66 -9.82 1.96
CA SER A 400 9.94 -10.06 3.37
C SER A 400 9.67 -11.51 3.74
N TYR A 401 10.57 -12.12 4.50
CA TYR A 401 10.41 -13.45 5.06
C TYR A 401 10.81 -13.45 6.53
N LYS A 402 10.21 -14.34 7.33
CA LYS A 402 10.54 -14.51 8.73
C LYS A 402 11.70 -15.51 8.84
N LYS A 403 12.70 -15.18 9.66
CA LYS A 403 13.81 -16.07 10.00
C LYS A 403 13.44 -16.94 11.20
N ASP A 404 14.20 -18.00 11.42
CA ASP A 404 14.00 -18.95 12.52
C ASP A 404 14.08 -18.27 13.91
N ASP A 405 14.89 -17.22 14.04
CA ASP A 405 15.02 -16.41 15.26
C ASP A 405 13.87 -15.41 15.48
N GLY A 406 12.85 -15.43 14.61
CA GLY A 406 11.70 -14.53 14.64
C GLY A 406 11.96 -13.14 14.04
N SER A 407 13.19 -12.84 13.63
CA SER A 407 13.52 -11.59 12.92
C SER A 407 13.09 -11.63 11.45
N TRP A 408 13.16 -10.49 10.78
CA TRP A 408 12.75 -10.35 9.38
C TRP A 408 13.97 -10.24 8.45
N GLY A 409 13.95 -11.04 7.38
CA GLY A 409 14.84 -10.91 6.22
C GLY A 409 14.15 -10.20 5.04
N THR A 410 14.92 -9.90 3.99
CA THR A 410 14.39 -9.37 2.73
C THR A 410 15.16 -9.94 1.54
N GLU A 411 14.46 -10.52 0.57
CA GLU A 411 14.99 -11.07 -0.68
C GLU A 411 15.15 -9.97 -1.74
N THR A 412 16.17 -9.14 -1.57
CA THR A 412 16.42 -7.97 -2.44
C THR A 412 16.75 -8.30 -3.89
N GLU A 413 17.14 -9.54 -4.19
CA GLU A 413 17.41 -10.04 -5.54
C GLU A 413 16.13 -10.24 -6.38
N ARG A 414 14.96 -10.33 -5.73
CA ARG A 414 13.65 -10.37 -6.39
C ARG A 414 13.03 -8.99 -6.58
N LEU A 415 13.64 -7.94 -6.01
CA LEU A 415 13.29 -6.56 -6.28
C LEU A 415 13.73 -6.20 -7.71
N MET A 416 12.78 -5.72 -8.50
CA MET A 416 13.00 -5.24 -9.85
C MET A 416 12.90 -3.71 -9.87
N LEU A 417 14.04 -3.05 -10.08
CA LEU A 417 14.15 -1.60 -10.06
C LEU A 417 13.60 -0.97 -11.34
N MET A 418 13.23 0.30 -11.28
CA MET A 418 12.87 1.09 -12.46
C MET A 418 14.12 1.67 -13.15
N ASP A 419 15.14 0.83 -13.29
CA ASP A 419 16.44 1.17 -13.86
C ASP A 419 16.62 0.60 -15.28
N GLY A 420 17.73 0.95 -15.93
CA GLY A 420 18.05 0.43 -17.26
C GLY A 420 18.22 -1.09 -17.36
N ARG A 421 18.39 -1.81 -16.23
CA ARG A 421 18.69 -3.26 -16.21
C ARG A 421 17.42 -4.09 -16.07
N ASP A 422 16.51 -3.68 -15.19
CA ASP A 422 15.35 -4.48 -14.81
C ASP A 422 14.07 -4.10 -15.54
N PHE A 423 13.87 -2.82 -15.85
CA PHE A 423 12.58 -2.31 -16.35
C PHE A 423 12.09 -3.07 -17.59
N ASN A 424 12.99 -3.31 -18.55
CA ASN A 424 12.64 -4.00 -19.80
C ASN A 424 12.23 -5.47 -19.59
N ARG A 425 12.60 -6.09 -18.47
CA ARG A 425 12.20 -7.46 -18.14
C ARG A 425 10.75 -7.54 -17.67
N LEU A 426 10.10 -6.42 -17.34
CA LEU A 426 8.71 -6.39 -16.90
C LEU A 426 7.73 -6.44 -18.08
N GLY A 427 8.16 -6.10 -19.30
CA GLY A 427 7.27 -6.11 -20.47
C GLY A 427 6.15 -5.07 -20.39
N ILE A 428 6.44 -3.92 -19.77
CA ILE A 428 5.52 -2.79 -19.58
C ILE A 428 6.07 -1.53 -20.26
N GLY A 429 5.16 -0.65 -20.67
CA GLY A 429 5.48 0.62 -21.30
C GLY A 429 4.89 1.82 -20.56
N LEU A 430 4.90 2.98 -21.24
CA LEU A 430 4.39 4.23 -20.69
C LEU A 430 2.89 4.14 -20.38
N ASP A 431 2.14 3.48 -21.25
CA ASP A 431 0.68 3.39 -21.13
C ASP A 431 0.26 2.50 -19.94
N ASP A 432 0.99 1.40 -19.68
CA ASP A 432 0.81 0.58 -18.47
C ASP A 432 1.11 1.39 -17.18
N LEU A 433 2.15 2.23 -17.19
CA LEU A 433 2.47 3.11 -16.05
C LEU A 433 1.39 4.17 -15.82
N ILE A 434 0.85 4.75 -16.90
CA ILE A 434 -0.26 5.71 -16.85
C ILE A 434 -1.52 5.05 -16.29
N GLU A 435 -1.90 3.86 -16.79
CA GLU A 435 -3.06 3.13 -16.29
C GLU A 435 -2.86 2.74 -14.82
N GLY A 436 -1.69 2.22 -14.45
CA GLY A 436 -1.38 1.86 -13.07
C GLY A 436 -1.40 3.05 -12.10
N TYR A 437 -0.93 4.21 -12.54
CA TYR A 437 -1.05 5.45 -11.78
C TYR A 437 -2.51 5.86 -11.58
N LEU A 438 -3.32 5.85 -12.65
CA LEU A 438 -4.74 6.21 -12.55
C LEU A 438 -5.53 5.23 -11.67
N GLN A 439 -5.27 3.92 -11.79
CA GLN A 439 -5.85 2.87 -10.94
C GLN A 439 -5.49 3.10 -9.47
N THR A 440 -4.25 3.49 -9.18
CA THR A 440 -3.80 3.83 -7.81
C THR A 440 -4.48 5.09 -7.28
N VAL A 441 -4.64 6.12 -8.12
CA VAL A 441 -5.34 7.36 -7.75
C VAL A 441 -6.81 7.05 -7.42
N MET A 442 -7.51 6.32 -8.28
CA MET A 442 -8.91 5.96 -8.04
C MET A 442 -9.07 5.10 -6.78
N SER A 443 -8.19 4.14 -6.53
CA SER A 443 -8.25 3.30 -5.32
C SER A 443 -8.03 4.12 -4.04
N MET A 444 -7.14 5.11 -4.08
CA MET A 444 -6.94 6.04 -2.97
C MET A 444 -8.15 6.96 -2.75
N ILE A 445 -8.74 7.51 -3.82
CA ILE A 445 -9.96 8.34 -3.74
C ILE A 445 -11.10 7.56 -3.10
N ALA A 446 -11.31 6.31 -3.53
CA ALA A 446 -12.35 5.45 -2.97
C ALA A 446 -12.20 5.31 -1.44
N ILE A 447 -10.99 5.04 -0.97
CA ILE A 447 -10.68 4.89 0.45
C ILE A 447 -10.78 6.22 1.21
N ASP A 448 -10.38 7.33 0.59
CA ASP A 448 -10.51 8.67 1.20
C ASP A 448 -11.99 9.06 1.39
N GLU A 449 -12.83 8.81 0.38
CA GLU A 449 -14.28 9.03 0.47
C GLU A 449 -14.94 8.11 1.51
N MET A 450 -14.48 6.86 1.64
CA MET A 450 -14.93 5.96 2.71
C MET A 450 -14.52 6.50 4.09
N ALA A 451 -13.28 7.01 4.23
CA ALA A 451 -12.82 7.62 5.47
C ALA A 451 -13.67 8.84 5.86
N ASP A 452 -14.05 9.68 4.90
CA ASP A 452 -14.92 10.84 5.16
C ASP A 452 -16.31 10.42 5.65
N GLN A 453 -16.90 9.37 5.07
CA GLN A 453 -18.19 8.84 5.51
C GLN A 453 -18.15 8.30 6.95
N LEU A 454 -17.03 7.73 7.37
CA LEU A 454 -16.82 7.19 8.71
C LEU A 454 -16.52 8.27 9.76
N ILE A 455 -16.39 9.53 9.36
CA ILE A 455 -16.17 10.67 10.26
C ILE A 455 -17.42 11.57 10.27
N THR A 456 -17.73 12.15 11.43
CA THR A 456 -18.79 13.17 11.55
C THR A 456 -18.25 14.56 11.23
N LYS A 457 -19.14 15.53 10.96
CA LYS A 457 -18.76 16.94 10.82
C LYS A 457 -18.02 17.48 12.06
N ALA A 458 -18.33 16.95 13.25
CA ALA A 458 -17.67 17.26 14.51
C ALA A 458 -16.37 16.47 14.75
N LYS A 459 -15.78 15.85 13.70
CA LYS A 459 -14.56 15.05 13.74
C LYS A 459 -14.61 13.93 14.79
N ARG A 460 -15.70 13.17 14.81
CA ARG A 460 -15.84 11.95 15.62
C ARG A 460 -15.94 10.72 14.73
N PHE A 461 -15.36 9.61 15.17
CA PHE A 461 -15.45 8.33 14.47
C PHE A 461 -16.85 7.71 14.63
N ARG A 462 -17.47 7.32 13.52
CA ARG A 462 -18.79 6.67 13.50
C ARG A 462 -18.65 5.17 13.77
N LYS A 463 -18.28 4.78 15.00
CA LYS A 463 -18.04 3.37 15.37
C LYS A 463 -19.20 2.43 14.99
N ARG A 464 -20.45 2.85 15.18
CA ARG A 464 -21.64 2.05 14.81
C ARG A 464 -21.76 1.82 13.30
N LEU A 465 -21.51 2.86 12.48
CA LEU A 465 -21.53 2.73 11.03
C LEU A 465 -20.39 1.83 10.56
N PHE A 466 -19.19 1.98 11.15
CA PHE A 466 -18.08 1.09 10.86
C PHE A 466 -18.44 -0.37 11.15
N GLY A 467 -18.98 -0.66 12.35
CA GLY A 467 -19.41 -2.01 12.73
C GLY A 467 -20.49 -2.61 11.83
N SER A 468 -21.37 -1.80 11.23
CA SER A 468 -22.33 -2.29 10.24
C SER A 468 -21.72 -2.60 8.86
N LEU A 469 -20.52 -2.07 8.58
CA LEU A 469 -19.80 -2.28 7.33
C LEU A 469 -18.67 -3.31 7.46
N ASN A 470 -18.15 -3.52 8.66
CA ASN A 470 -17.15 -4.52 9.01
C ASN A 470 -17.53 -5.05 10.40
N ASP A 471 -18.12 -6.23 10.40
CA ASP A 471 -18.75 -6.90 11.53
C ASP A 471 -17.81 -7.89 12.25
N ASP A 472 -16.49 -7.72 12.07
CA ASP A 472 -15.48 -8.46 12.81
C ASP A 472 -15.37 -7.91 14.25
N GLU A 473 -15.85 -8.70 15.22
CA GLU A 473 -15.87 -8.31 16.64
C GLU A 473 -14.47 -8.09 17.19
N THR A 474 -13.51 -8.96 16.84
CA THR A 474 -12.10 -8.86 17.27
C THR A 474 -11.49 -7.55 16.81
N LEU A 475 -11.69 -7.14 15.55
CA LEU A 475 -11.26 -5.82 15.09
C LEU A 475 -11.98 -4.70 15.87
N GLY A 476 -13.28 -4.84 16.10
CA GLY A 476 -14.10 -3.86 16.83
C GLY A 476 -13.62 -3.60 18.27
N GLU A 477 -13.08 -4.62 18.93
CA GLU A 477 -12.45 -4.57 20.25
C GLU A 477 -11.04 -3.97 20.21
N GLU A 478 -10.26 -4.25 19.16
CA GLU A 478 -8.91 -3.71 18.99
C GLU A 478 -8.90 -2.20 18.73
N ILE A 479 -9.95 -1.61 18.14
CA ILE A 479 -9.94 -0.19 17.79
C ILE A 479 -9.81 0.68 19.04
N TYR A 480 -8.71 1.44 19.12
CA TYR A 480 -8.44 2.41 20.18
C TYR A 480 -9.46 3.57 20.12
N THR A 481 -10.47 3.49 20.98
CA THR A 481 -11.59 4.44 20.99
C THR A 481 -11.44 5.64 21.86
#